data_AF-A0AAV8VKH4-F1
#
_entry.id   AF-A0AAV8VKH4-F1
#
_cell.length_a   1.000
_cell.length_b   1.000
_cell.length_c   1.000
_cell.angle_alpha   90.00
_cell.angle_beta   90.00
_cell.angle_gamma   90.00
#
_symmetry.space_group_name_H-M   'P 1'
#
loop_
_entity.id
_entity.type
_entity.pdbx_description
1 polymer ?
#
loop_
_entity_poly.entity_id
_entity_poly.type
_entity_poly.pdbx_seq_one_letter_code
_entity_poly.pdbx_strand_id
1 'polypeptide(L)'
;MVEFRLLRGIWTCAYRLSYHFQLGYLWLNLILNSCQNDKSSIDRFIKGVYNVKPPKPKYEVTWDPQIVINFLESLYPLSSLSMEKPTLKLITLVALTTAQRAQTFKLLIKNIFEYLLKE
;
A
#
# COMPACT_ATOMS: atom_id res chain seq x y z
N MET A 1 -41.84 2.15 8.96
CA MET A 1 -41.96 2.14 7.48
C MET A 1 -40.84 2.97 6.81
N VAL A 2 -39.57 2.81 7.23
CA VAL A 2 -38.42 3.59 6.69
C VAL A 2 -37.23 2.67 6.33
N GLU A 3 -37.14 1.48 6.92
CA GLU A 3 -36.09 0.48 6.66
C GLU A 3 -36.11 -0.12 5.24
N PHE A 4 -37.29 -0.27 4.64
CA PHE A 4 -37.45 -0.93 3.33
C PHE A 4 -36.92 -0.11 2.14
N ARG A 5 -36.67 1.19 2.29
CA ARG A 5 -36.09 2.03 1.22
C ARG A 5 -34.56 1.96 1.18
N LEU A 6 -33.90 1.82 2.33
CA LEU A 6 -32.44 1.70 2.39
C LEU A 6 -31.95 0.34 1.89
N LEU A 7 -32.68 -0.74 2.19
CA LEU A 7 -32.32 -2.08 1.74
C LEU A 7 -32.39 -2.26 0.22
N ARG A 8 -33.32 -1.58 -0.48
CA ARG A 8 -33.37 -1.60 -1.96
C ARG A 8 -32.20 -0.85 -2.59
N GLY A 9 -31.74 0.24 -1.98
CA GLY A 9 -30.56 0.99 -2.45
C GLY A 9 -29.27 0.16 -2.32
N ILE A 10 -29.09 -0.53 -1.20
CA ILE A 10 -27.93 -1.40 -0.99
C ILE A 10 -27.99 -2.62 -1.92
N TRP A 11 -29.16 -3.24 -2.11
CA TRP A 11 -29.33 -4.36 -3.03
C TRP A 11 -29.07 -3.98 -4.49
N THR A 12 -29.56 -2.83 -4.95
CA THR A 12 -29.35 -2.38 -6.34
C THR A 12 -27.89 -1.97 -6.60
N CYS A 13 -27.20 -1.40 -5.62
CA CYS A 13 -25.76 -1.13 -5.71
C CYS A 13 -24.91 -2.40 -5.70
N ALA A 14 -25.21 -3.37 -4.82
CA ALA A 14 -24.50 -4.64 -4.75
C ALA A 14 -24.69 -5.47 -6.03
N TYR A 15 -25.92 -5.57 -6.54
CA TYR A 15 -26.18 -6.24 -7.82
C TYR A 15 -25.53 -5.53 -9.00
N ARG A 16 -25.57 -4.19 -9.06
CA ARG A 16 -24.93 -3.42 -10.13
C ARG A 16 -23.41 -3.58 -10.12
N LEU A 17 -22.78 -3.58 -8.95
CA LEU A 17 -21.33 -3.81 -8.82
C LEU A 17 -20.96 -5.24 -9.23
N SER A 18 -21.77 -6.23 -8.84
CA SER A 18 -21.56 -7.64 -9.19
C SER A 18 -21.74 -7.90 -10.69
N TYR A 19 -22.75 -7.31 -11.34
CA TYR A 19 -22.94 -7.42 -12.80
C TYR A 19 -21.82 -6.73 -13.59
N HIS A 20 -21.33 -5.57 -13.12
CA HIS A 20 -20.23 -4.87 -13.78
C HIS A 20 -18.91 -5.65 -13.68
N PHE A 21 -18.70 -6.36 -12.56
CA PHE A 21 -17.56 -7.26 -12.36
C PHE A 21 -17.70 -8.54 -13.21
N GLN A 22 -18.88 -9.16 -13.23
CA GLN A 22 -19.15 -10.38 -14.00
C GLN A 22 -19.01 -10.15 -15.52
N LEU A 23 -19.50 -9.02 -16.04
CA LEU A 23 -19.38 -8.66 -17.46
C LEU A 23 -17.91 -8.44 -17.89
N GLY A 24 -17.11 -7.79 -17.03
CA GLY A 24 -15.68 -7.61 -17.27
C GLY A 24 -14.92 -8.94 -17.29
N TYR A 25 -15.28 -9.86 -16.40
CA TYR A 25 -14.66 -11.19 -16.34
C TYR A 25 -15.05 -12.05 -17.56
N LEU A 26 -16.29 -11.93 -18.05
CA LEU A 26 -16.75 -12.65 -19.25
C LEU A 26 -15.99 -12.19 -20.51
N TRP A 27 -15.80 -10.88 -20.68
CA TRP A 27 -15.03 -10.31 -21.78
C TRP A 27 -13.55 -10.71 -21.73
N LEU A 28 -12.95 -10.67 -20.54
CA LEU A 28 -11.56 -11.10 -20.36
C LEU A 28 -11.38 -12.58 -20.70
N ASN A 29 -12.31 -13.46 -20.27
CA ASN A 29 -12.26 -14.88 -20.62
C ASN A 29 -12.45 -15.14 -22.12
N LEU A 30 -13.26 -14.34 -22.82
CA LEU A 30 -13.49 -14.47 -24.25
C LEU A 30 -12.22 -14.10 -25.04
N ILE A 31 -11.53 -13.02 -24.63
CA ILE A 31 -10.25 -12.61 -25.20
C ILE A 31 -9.15 -13.64 -24.90
N LEU A 32 -9.05 -14.12 -23.66
CA LEU A 32 -8.03 -15.09 -23.27
C LEU A 32 -8.21 -16.43 -23.99
N ASN A 33 -9.44 -16.95 -24.13
CA ASN A 33 -9.71 -18.17 -24.90
C ASN A 33 -9.38 -17.98 -26.39
N SER A 34 -9.64 -16.81 -26.97
CA SER A 34 -9.29 -16.51 -28.37
C SER A 34 -7.78 -16.44 -28.63
N CYS A 35 -6.99 -16.13 -27.59
CA CYS A 35 -5.53 -15.98 -27.69
C CYS A 35 -4.75 -17.22 -27.20
N GLN A 36 -5.45 -18.29 -26.78
CA GLN A 36 -4.87 -19.43 -26.07
C GLN A 36 -3.81 -20.21 -26.87
N ASN A 37 -3.82 -20.09 -28.20
CA ASN A 37 -2.90 -20.78 -29.10
C ASN A 37 -1.67 -19.93 -29.51
N ASP A 38 -1.70 -18.60 -29.34
CA ASP A 38 -0.64 -17.71 -29.84
C ASP A 38 -0.06 -16.81 -28.73
N LYS A 39 1.11 -17.20 -28.20
CA LYS A 39 1.83 -16.39 -27.18
C LYS A 39 2.13 -14.96 -27.64
N SER A 40 2.34 -14.75 -28.94
CA SER A 40 2.65 -13.44 -29.53
C SER A 40 1.47 -12.46 -29.47
N SER A 41 0.24 -12.95 -29.58
CA SER A 41 -0.98 -12.14 -29.54
C SER A 41 -1.26 -11.61 -28.14
N ILE A 42 -1.01 -12.43 -27.10
CA ILE A 42 -1.14 -12.04 -25.69
C ILE A 42 -0.13 -10.94 -25.35
N ASP A 43 1.13 -11.08 -25.76
CA ASP A 43 2.17 -10.08 -25.51
C ASP A 43 1.85 -8.74 -26.19
N ARG A 44 1.39 -8.76 -27.45
CA ARG A 44 0.94 -7.55 -28.16
C ARG A 44 -0.28 -6.91 -27.49
N PHE A 45 -1.22 -7.70 -27.01
CA PHE A 45 -2.41 -7.19 -26.31
C PHE A 45 -2.03 -6.52 -24.98
N ILE A 46 -1.22 -7.18 -24.14
CA ILE A 46 -0.76 -6.62 -22.87
C ILE A 46 0.06 -5.34 -23.11
N LYS A 47 0.93 -5.32 -24.12
CA LYS A 47 1.65 -4.11 -24.55
C LYS A 47 0.71 -3.00 -25.03
N GLY A 48 -0.35 -3.36 -25.76
CA GLY A 48 -1.40 -2.42 -26.18
C GLY A 48 -2.12 -1.80 -24.98
N VAL A 49 -2.52 -2.61 -24.00
CA VAL A 49 -3.12 -2.14 -22.74
C VAL A 49 -2.17 -1.22 -21.98
N TYR A 50 -0.90 -1.58 -21.90
CA TYR A 50 0.15 -0.76 -21.28
C TYR A 50 0.30 0.60 -21.98
N ASN A 51 0.29 0.64 -23.32
CA ASN A 51 0.40 1.88 -24.09
C ASN A 51 -0.84 2.77 -23.96
N VAL A 52 -2.03 2.17 -23.91
CA VAL A 52 -3.30 2.91 -23.73
C VAL A 52 -3.40 3.52 -22.34
N LYS A 53 -2.93 2.80 -21.31
CA LYS A 53 -2.97 3.26 -19.92
C LYS A 53 -1.63 2.95 -19.23
N PRO A 54 -0.61 3.81 -19.42
CA PRO A 54 0.67 3.59 -18.77
C PRO A 54 0.47 3.60 -17.25
N PRO A 55 1.19 2.74 -16.51
CA PRO A 55 1.14 2.74 -15.05
C PRO A 55 1.68 4.08 -14.57
N LYS A 56 0.78 4.93 -14.05
CA LYS A 56 1.17 6.18 -13.43
C LYS A 56 1.74 5.88 -12.04
N PRO A 57 2.80 6.59 -11.61
CA PRO A 57 3.25 6.50 -10.24
C PRO A 57 2.07 6.82 -9.31
N LYS A 58 1.95 6.05 -8.22
CA LYS A 58 0.85 6.24 -7.25
C LYS A 58 0.89 7.62 -6.58
N TYR A 59 2.08 8.21 -6.49
CA TYR A 59 2.32 9.49 -5.85
C TYR A 59 2.93 10.45 -6.87
N GLU A 60 2.32 11.62 -7.05
CA GLU A 60 2.83 12.68 -7.91
C GLU A 60 3.99 13.45 -7.24
N VAL A 61 4.03 13.42 -5.91
CA VAL A 61 5.02 14.13 -5.10
C VAL A 61 5.57 13.20 -4.02
N THR A 62 6.89 13.20 -3.85
CA THR A 62 7.59 12.58 -2.72
C THR A 62 7.88 13.62 -1.65
N TRP A 63 7.91 13.21 -0.39
CA TRP A 63 8.23 14.09 0.73
C TRP A 63 9.74 14.32 0.87
N ASP A 64 10.15 15.44 1.49
CA ASP A 64 11.55 15.81 1.71
C ASP A 64 12.11 15.20 3.02
N PRO A 65 13.11 14.30 2.95
CA PRO A 65 13.70 13.68 4.12
C PRO A 65 14.51 14.64 5.01
N GLN A 66 14.94 15.80 4.50
CA GLN A 66 15.74 16.76 5.26
C GLN A 66 15.00 17.27 6.50
N ILE A 67 13.68 17.46 6.39
CA ILE A 67 12.83 17.91 7.50
C ILE A 67 12.94 16.94 8.69
N VAL A 68 12.93 15.63 8.41
CA VAL A 68 13.02 14.59 9.44
C VAL A 68 14.44 14.51 10.01
N ILE A 69 15.46 14.62 9.16
CA ILE A 69 16.86 14.60 9.59
C ILE A 69 17.14 15.79 10.54
N ASN A 70 16.71 16.99 10.18
CA ASN A 70 16.88 18.20 11.02
C ASN A 70 16.16 18.05 12.38
N PHE A 71 14.98 17.43 12.39
CA PHE A 71 14.30 17.10 13.65
C PHE A 71 15.11 16.11 14.49
N LEU A 72 15.69 15.09 13.88
CA LEU A 72 16.52 14.11 14.58
C LEU A 72 17.83 14.70 15.14
N GLU A 73 18.39 15.70 14.48
CA GLU A 73 19.55 16.45 14.97
C GLU A 73 19.22 17.26 16.23
N SER A 74 18.02 17.83 16.32
CA SER A 74 17.56 18.59 17.50
C SER A 74 17.42 17.74 18.78
N LEU A 75 17.37 16.41 18.67
CA LEU A 75 17.20 15.48 19.80
C LEU A 75 18.50 15.20 20.59
N TYR A 76 19.51 16.07 20.49
CA TYR A 76 20.76 15.99 21.26
C TYR A 76 20.70 16.94 22.47
N PRO A 77 21.18 16.56 23.68
CA PRO A 77 21.91 15.33 24.07
C PRO A 77 21.00 14.16 24.50
N LEU A 78 21.44 12.93 24.22
CA LEU A 78 20.66 11.71 24.55
C LEU A 78 20.55 11.43 26.06
N SER A 79 21.46 11.96 26.87
CA SER A 79 21.60 11.67 28.30
C SER A 79 20.43 12.21 29.14
N SER A 80 19.69 13.20 28.64
CA SER A 80 18.56 13.83 29.33
C SER A 80 17.19 13.34 28.83
N LEU A 81 17.16 12.38 27.89
CA LEU A 81 15.94 11.96 27.21
C LEU A 81 15.42 10.62 27.77
N SER A 82 14.10 10.51 27.86
CA SER A 82 13.45 9.21 28.13
C SER A 82 13.81 8.21 27.03
N MET A 83 13.88 6.93 27.39
CA MET A 83 14.26 5.79 26.54
C MET A 83 13.47 5.69 25.22
N GLU A 84 12.27 6.28 25.19
CA GLU A 84 11.41 6.35 24.02
C GLU A 84 12.02 7.17 22.87
N LYS A 85 12.66 8.30 23.16
CA LYS A 85 13.16 9.23 22.12
C LYS A 85 14.40 8.71 21.37
N PRO A 86 15.40 8.09 22.04
CA PRO A 86 16.49 7.38 21.35
C PRO A 86 15.98 6.23 20.48
N THR A 87 15.01 5.45 20.99
CA THR A 87 14.39 4.35 20.25
C THR A 87 13.71 4.87 18.98
N LEU A 88 12.93 5.96 19.10
CA LEU A 88 12.29 6.63 17.97
C LEU A 88 13.33 7.10 16.94
N LYS A 89 14.41 7.77 17.39
CA LYS A 89 15.48 8.26 16.50
C LYS A 89 16.12 7.12 15.70
N LEU A 90 16.39 5.99 16.35
CA LEU A 90 16.96 4.80 15.69
C LEU A 90 15.98 4.23 14.65
N ILE A 91 14.72 4.04 15.02
CA ILE A 91 13.71 3.48 14.11
C ILE A 91 13.48 4.40 12.92
N THR A 92 13.42 5.72 13.13
CA THR A 92 13.26 6.68 12.04
C THR A 92 14.45 6.66 11.07
N LEU A 93 15.68 6.51 11.56
CA LEU A 93 16.87 6.34 10.71
C LEU A 93 16.85 5.02 9.93
N VAL A 94 16.47 3.92 10.58
CA VAL A 94 16.29 2.63 9.89
C VAL A 94 15.16 2.73 8.85
N ALA A 95 14.10 3.48 9.14
CA ALA A 95 13.01 3.68 8.21
C ALA A 95 13.40 4.47 6.96
N LEU A 96 14.18 5.53 7.15
CA LEU A 96 14.73 6.33 6.07
C LEU A 96 15.67 5.53 5.16
N THR A 97 16.51 4.66 5.73
CA THR A 97 17.53 3.91 4.99
C THR A 97 16.98 2.66 4.29
N THR A 98 16.07 1.93 4.95
CA THR A 98 15.59 0.63 4.43
C THR A 98 14.25 0.72 3.69
N ALA A 99 13.53 1.84 3.80
CA ALA A 99 12.21 2.06 3.20
C ALA A 99 11.21 0.90 3.43
N GLN A 100 11.31 0.23 4.59
CA GLN A 100 10.46 -0.90 4.97
C GLN A 100 9.01 -0.46 5.26
N ARG A 101 8.08 -1.42 5.30
CA ARG A 101 6.68 -1.17 5.65
C ARG A 101 6.52 -0.87 7.15
N ALA A 102 5.47 -0.12 7.50
CA ALA A 102 5.11 0.17 8.90
C ALA A 102 4.95 -1.09 9.79
N GLN A 103 4.49 -2.20 9.20
CA GLN A 103 4.33 -3.48 9.89
C GLN A 103 5.66 -4.03 10.40
N THR A 104 6.74 -3.88 9.62
CA THR A 104 8.08 -4.33 9.99
C THR A 104 8.60 -3.54 11.19
N PHE A 105 8.41 -2.21 11.20
CA PHE A 105 8.84 -1.37 12.33
C PHE A 105 8.08 -1.69 13.61
N LYS A 106 6.78 -2.00 13.52
CA LYS A 106 6.00 -2.42 14.69
C LYS A 106 6.58 -3.67 15.35
N LEU A 107 6.97 -4.66 14.55
CA LEU A 107 7.61 -5.88 15.05
C LEU A 107 8.99 -5.59 15.64
N LEU A 108 9.79 -4.76 14.97
CA LEU A 108 11.11 -4.36 15.43
C LEU A 108 11.05 -3.63 16.78
N ILE A 109 10.11 -2.69 16.95
CA ILE A 109 9.83 -2.01 18.21
C ILE A 109 9.50 -3.03 19.31
N LYS A 110 8.56 -3.95 19.04
CA LYS A 110 8.14 -4.96 20.02
C LYS A 110 9.31 -5.82 20.48
N ASN A 111 10.16 -6.26 19.54
CA ASN A 111 11.32 -7.07 19.85
C ASN A 111 12.32 -6.29 20.72
N ILE A 112 12.62 -5.04 20.37
CA ILE A 112 13.53 -4.19 21.16
C ILE A 112 13.01 -4.01 22.60
N PHE A 113 11.73 -3.70 22.77
CA PHE A 113 11.13 -3.60 24.11
C PHE A 113 11.13 -4.92 24.88
N GLU A 114 10.90 -6.05 24.21
CA GLU A 114 10.97 -7.37 24.84
C GLU A 114 12.40 -7.72 25.32
N TYR A 115 13.44 -7.35 24.57
CA TYR A 115 14.82 -7.51 25.02
C TYR A 115 15.14 -6.63 26.24
N LEU A 116 14.62 -5.40 26.27
CA LEU A 116 14.92 -4.42 27.32
C LEU A 116 14.10 -4.63 28.61
N LEU A 117 12.98 -5.36 28.57
CA LEU A 117 12.20 -5.78 29.75
C LEU A 117 12.69 -7.09 30.37
N LYS A 118 13.67 -7.76 29.73
CA LYS A 118 14.19 -9.06 30.16
C LYS A 118 15.52 -8.97 30.92
N GLU A 119 16.17 -7.80 30.89
CA GLU A 119 17.24 -7.39 31.82
C GLU A 119 16.65 -6.77 33.09
#